data_AF-A0A521BIX3-F1
#
_entry.id   AF-A0A521BIX3-F1
#
_cell.length_a   1.000
_cell.length_b   1.000
_cell.length_c   1.000
_cell.angle_alpha   90.00
_cell.angle_beta   90.00
_cell.angle_gamma   90.00
#
_symmetry.space_group_name_H-M   'P 1'
#
loop_
_entity.id
_entity.type
_entity.pdbx_description
1 polymer ?
#
loop_
_entity_poly.entity_id
_entity_poly.type
_entity_poly.pdbx_seq_one_letter_code
_entity_poly.pdbx_strand_id
1 'polypeptide(L)'
;MSDNAVHVHERPTWPAIMTGWKRKCPNCGNGPMLKGYLGVRKSCPVCKEEFHHHRADDGPAYLTILIVGHLMAPLLLLVFETWRPEPLVLFTIFAIGTVALSLYLLPRLKGAMIGYQWAHRMYGFGKAD
;
A
#
# COMPACT_ATOMS: atom_id res chain seq x y z
N MET A 1 -14.06 9.55 -42.06
CA MET A 1 -12.90 9.13 -41.27
C MET A 1 -13.35 8.93 -39.85
N SER A 2 -13.37 7.68 -39.40
CA SER A 2 -13.82 7.24 -38.09
C SER A 2 -12.70 7.39 -37.05
N ASP A 3 -12.81 8.37 -36.15
CA ASP A 3 -12.00 8.46 -34.94
C ASP A 3 -12.46 7.40 -33.93
N ASN A 4 -12.00 6.16 -34.12
CA ASN A 4 -12.08 5.13 -33.08
C ASN A 4 -10.97 5.40 -32.06
N ALA A 5 -11.21 6.33 -31.13
CA ALA A 5 -10.44 6.39 -29.90
C ALA A 5 -10.66 5.07 -29.16
N VAL A 6 -9.64 4.20 -29.17
CA VAL A 6 -9.62 2.99 -28.34
C VAL A 6 -9.66 3.45 -26.89
N HIS A 7 -10.85 3.48 -26.30
CA HIS A 7 -11.02 3.60 -24.86
C HIS A 7 -10.41 2.33 -24.25
N VAL A 8 -9.12 2.38 -23.91
CA VAL A 8 -8.47 1.32 -23.14
C VAL A 8 -9.19 1.27 -21.80
N HIS A 9 -10.14 0.35 -21.65
CA HIS A 9 -10.86 0.18 -20.40
C HIS A 9 -9.84 -0.03 -19.27
N GLU A 10 -9.81 0.93 -18.34
CA GLU A 10 -9.04 0.82 -17.11
C GLU A 10 -9.49 -0.41 -16.35
N ARG A 11 -8.54 -1.11 -15.73
CA ARG A 11 -8.87 -2.30 -14.95
C ARG A 11 -9.58 -1.85 -13.67
N PRO A 12 -10.48 -2.66 -13.08
CA PRO A 12 -11.21 -2.25 -11.89
C PRO A 12 -10.23 -1.92 -10.74
N THR A 13 -10.23 -0.66 -10.33
CA THR A 13 -9.22 -0.07 -9.45
C THR A 13 -9.33 -0.58 -8.02
N TRP A 14 -10.56 -0.62 -7.50
CA TRP A 14 -10.81 -1.01 -6.11
C TRP A 14 -10.43 -2.47 -5.80
N PRO A 15 -10.78 -3.47 -6.63
CA PRO A 15 -10.29 -4.84 -6.44
C PRO A 15 -8.77 -4.96 -6.49
N ALA A 16 -8.10 -4.19 -7.36
CA ALA A 16 -6.64 -4.19 -7.47
C ALA A 16 -5.96 -3.60 -6.22
N ILE A 17 -6.51 -2.51 -5.69
CA ILE A 17 -6.07 -1.91 -4.42
C ILE A 17 -6.27 -2.89 -3.26
N MET A 18 -7.44 -3.53 -3.16
CA MET A 18 -7.75 -4.47 -2.08
C MET A 18 -6.88 -5.74 -2.12
N THR A 19 -6.61 -6.29 -3.31
CA THR A 19 -5.71 -7.44 -3.47
C THR A 19 -4.26 -7.05 -3.17
N GLY A 20 -3.83 -5.86 -3.61
CA GLY A 20 -2.55 -5.27 -3.26
C GLY A 20 -2.39 -5.06 -1.75
N TRP A 21 -3.41 -4.54 -1.06
CA TRP A 21 -3.43 -4.41 0.41
C TRP A 21 -3.24 -5.75 1.11
N LYS A 22 -3.82 -6.82 0.55
CA LYS A 22 -3.62 -8.21 1.01
C LYS A 22 -2.27 -8.80 0.59
N ARG A 23 -1.38 -8.02 -0.03
CA ARG A 23 -0.06 -8.41 -0.55
C ARG A 23 -0.13 -9.49 -1.64
N LYS A 24 -1.25 -9.56 -2.36
CA LYS A 24 -1.50 -10.52 -3.44
C LYS A 24 -1.41 -9.84 -4.81
N CYS A 25 -1.19 -10.64 -5.85
CA CYS A 25 -1.16 -10.21 -7.23
C CYS A 25 -2.53 -9.60 -7.62
N PRO A 26 -2.57 -8.38 -8.19
CA PRO A 26 -3.81 -7.75 -8.62
C PRO A 26 -4.45 -8.40 -9.86
N ASN A 27 -3.65 -9.12 -10.67
CA ASN A 27 -4.14 -9.85 -11.84
C ASN A 27 -4.86 -11.16 -11.45
N CYS A 28 -4.19 -12.07 -10.74
CA CYS A 28 -4.76 -13.39 -10.42
C CYS A 28 -5.35 -13.52 -9.01
N GLY A 29 -5.14 -12.54 -8.12
CA GLY A 29 -5.66 -12.55 -6.75
C GLY A 29 -5.02 -13.57 -5.79
N ASN A 30 -4.15 -14.46 -6.27
CA ASN A 30 -3.66 -15.62 -5.50
C ASN A 30 -2.15 -15.59 -5.23
N GLY A 31 -1.35 -15.12 -6.19
CA GLY A 31 0.11 -15.13 -6.05
C GLY A 31 0.62 -14.08 -5.04
N PRO A 32 1.63 -14.38 -4.20
CA PRO A 32 2.26 -13.38 -3.35
C PRO A 32 2.98 -12.34 -4.23
N MET A 33 2.77 -11.06 -3.95
CA MET A 33 3.41 -9.96 -4.68
C MET A 33 4.76 -9.57 -4.04
N LEU A 34 4.82 -9.56 -2.71
CA LEU A 34 6.02 -9.20 -1.97
C LEU A 34 6.91 -10.44 -1.67
N LYS A 35 8.20 -10.17 -1.49
CA LYS A 35 9.24 -11.09 -1.01
C LYS A 35 9.90 -10.46 0.22
N GLY A 36 9.81 -11.13 1.36
CA GLY A 36 10.26 -10.58 2.64
C GLY A 36 9.32 -9.47 3.12
N TYR A 37 9.90 -8.40 3.66
CA TYR A 37 9.12 -7.30 4.24
C TYR A 37 8.59 -6.31 3.18
N LEU A 38 9.48 -5.68 2.41
CA LEU A 38 9.13 -4.66 1.41
C LEU A 38 9.62 -4.96 -0.01
N GLY A 39 10.39 -6.04 -0.20
CA GLY A 39 10.87 -6.43 -1.52
C GLY A 39 9.71 -6.83 -2.41
N VAL A 40 9.68 -6.38 -3.65
CA VAL A 40 8.66 -6.79 -4.64
C VAL A 40 9.26 -7.89 -5.52
N ARG A 41 8.47 -8.92 -5.84
CA ARG A 41 8.91 -9.96 -6.76
C ARG A 41 8.96 -9.40 -8.18
N LYS A 42 9.91 -9.86 -9.00
CA LYS A 42 9.99 -9.44 -10.42
C LYS A 42 8.74 -9.84 -11.20
N SER A 43 8.17 -11.02 -10.91
CA SER A 43 6.93 -11.51 -11.48
C SER A 43 6.13 -12.38 -10.52
N CYS A 44 4.83 -12.51 -10.80
CA CYS A 44 3.92 -13.37 -10.07
C CYS A 44 4.26 -14.85 -10.29
N PRO A 45 4.39 -15.67 -9.23
CA PRO A 45 4.69 -17.09 -9.39
C PRO A 45 3.55 -17.90 -10.03
N VAL A 46 2.31 -17.40 -9.97
CA VAL A 46 1.10 -18.10 -10.45
C VAL A 46 0.76 -17.71 -11.88
N CYS A 47 0.51 -16.41 -12.15
CA CYS A 47 0.07 -15.94 -13.47
C CYS A 47 1.18 -15.26 -14.30
N LYS A 48 2.42 -15.22 -13.78
CA LYS A 48 3.59 -14.61 -14.44
C LYS A 48 3.50 -13.10 -14.73
N GLU A 49 2.50 -12.40 -14.19
CA GLU A 49 2.42 -10.94 -14.24
C GLU A 49 3.73 -10.29 -13.79
N GLU A 50 4.28 -9.39 -14.59
CA GLU A 50 5.54 -8.70 -14.29
C GLU A 50 5.29 -7.49 -13.39
N PHE A 51 5.98 -7.40 -12.26
CA PHE A 51 5.84 -6.27 -11.32
C PHE A 51 7.04 -5.33 -11.33
N HIS A 52 8.12 -5.67 -12.04
CA HIS A 52 9.39 -4.94 -11.96
C HIS A 52 9.32 -3.48 -12.47
N HIS A 53 8.24 -3.10 -13.14
CA HIS A 53 8.04 -1.73 -13.62
C HIS A 53 7.48 -0.77 -12.55
N HIS A 54 7.09 -1.26 -11.37
CA HIS A 54 6.54 -0.40 -10.33
C HIS A 54 7.50 0.72 -9.93
N ARG A 55 6.96 1.90 -9.59
CA ARG A 55 7.74 3.04 -9.03
C ARG A 55 7.22 3.47 -7.65
N ALA A 56 6.72 2.52 -6.86
CA ALA A 56 6.15 2.74 -5.52
C ALA A 56 7.21 2.69 -4.40
N ASP A 57 8.23 3.56 -4.45
CA ASP A 57 9.31 3.53 -3.46
C ASP A 57 9.06 4.48 -2.28
N ASP A 58 8.74 5.76 -2.52
CA ASP A 58 8.55 6.74 -1.43
C ASP A 58 7.10 6.91 -0.98
N GLY A 59 6.14 6.83 -1.91
CA GLY A 59 4.72 7.06 -1.62
C GLY A 59 4.14 6.20 -0.48
N PRO A 60 4.47 4.89 -0.36
CA PRO A 60 3.96 4.06 0.73
C PRO A 60 4.40 4.53 2.12
N ALA A 61 5.61 5.08 2.23
CA ALA A 61 6.15 5.58 3.49
C ALA A 61 5.44 6.88 3.91
N TYR A 62 5.29 7.84 2.99
CA TYR A 62 4.55 9.07 3.26
C TYR A 62 3.11 8.80 3.69
N LEU A 63 2.40 7.93 2.97
CA LEU A 63 1.03 7.56 3.31
C LEU A 63 0.94 6.87 4.67
N THR A 64 1.94 6.05 5.03
CA THR A 64 2.01 5.45 6.37
C THR A 64 2.15 6.53 7.45
N ILE A 65 3.07 7.47 7.29
CA ILE A 65 3.31 8.54 8.27
C ILE A 65 2.05 9.38 8.45
N LEU A 66 1.37 9.74 7.36
CA LEU A 66 0.12 10.49 7.43
C LEU A 66 -0.94 9.73 8.23
N ILE A 67 -1.19 8.45 7.91
CA ILE A 67 -2.20 7.65 8.60
C ILE A 67 -1.85 7.45 10.07
N VAL A 68 -0.60 7.06 10.36
CA VAL A 68 -0.14 6.78 11.72
C VAL A 68 -0.16 8.05 12.57
N GLY A 69 0.35 9.16 12.04
CA GLY A 69 0.35 10.44 12.75
C GLY A 69 -1.07 10.92 13.06
N HIS A 70 -1.98 10.89 12.08
CA HIS A 70 -3.36 11.32 12.28
C HIS A 70 -4.16 10.39 13.20
N LEU A 71 -3.75 9.14 13.40
CA LEU A 71 -4.37 8.24 14.36
C LEU A 71 -3.75 8.39 15.76
N MET A 72 -2.43 8.35 15.85
CA MET A 72 -1.70 8.30 17.12
C MET A 72 -1.68 9.65 17.83
N ALA A 73 -1.56 10.77 17.12
CA ALA A 73 -1.51 12.10 17.74
C ALA A 73 -2.81 12.49 18.48
N PRO A 74 -4.02 12.41 17.87
CA PRO A 74 -5.25 12.72 18.60
C PRO A 74 -5.54 11.67 19.68
N LEU A 75 -5.21 10.40 19.46
CA LEU A 75 -5.36 9.36 20.48
C LEU A 75 -4.47 9.65 21.69
N LEU A 76 -3.23 10.12 21.48
CA LEU A 76 -2.32 10.53 22.55
C LEU A 76 -2.92 11.68 23.34
N LEU A 77 -3.42 12.71 22.65
CA LEU A 77 -4.06 13.86 23.30
C LEU A 77 -5.27 13.44 24.14
N LEU A 78 -6.15 12.59 23.59
CA LEU A 78 -7.31 12.06 24.30
C LEU A 78 -6.91 11.26 25.54
N VAL A 79 -5.92 10.37 25.41
CA VAL A 79 -5.46 9.55 26.53
C VAL A 79 -4.83 10.41 27.62
N PHE A 80 -4.04 11.40 27.22
CA PHE A 80 -3.43 12.34 28.15
C PHE A 80 -4.49 13.15 28.90
N GLU A 81 -5.45 13.76 28.21
CA GLU A 81 -6.44 14.62 28.90
C GLU A 81 -7.39 13.81 29.81
N THR A 82 -7.75 12.59 29.41
CA THR A 82 -8.72 11.78 30.16
C THR A 82 -8.12 11.10 31.38
N TRP A 83 -6.91 10.53 31.26
CA TRP A 83 -6.33 9.69 32.31
C TRP A 83 -5.03 10.23 32.92
N ARG A 84 -4.34 11.15 32.25
CA ARG A 84 -3.04 11.71 32.67
C ARG A 84 -2.07 10.65 33.25
N PRO A 85 -1.81 9.54 32.53
CA PRO A 85 -0.89 8.52 33.00
C PRO A 85 0.53 9.10 33.14
N GLU A 86 1.37 8.40 33.90
CA GLU A 86 2.79 8.75 34.04
C GLU A 86 3.47 8.92 32.66
N PRO A 87 4.30 9.96 32.44
CA PRO A 87 4.89 10.25 31.13
C PRO A 87 5.60 9.07 30.47
N LEU A 88 6.31 8.23 31.23
CA LEU A 88 6.98 7.04 30.69
C LEU A 88 5.99 5.98 30.21
N VAL A 89 4.91 5.74 30.95
CA VAL A 89 3.87 4.78 30.56
C VAL A 89 3.17 5.26 29.28
N LEU A 90 2.83 6.55 29.21
CA LEU A 90 2.23 7.14 28.01
C LEU A 90 3.16 7.00 26.80
N PHE A 91 4.42 7.43 26.95
CA PHE A 91 5.41 7.38 25.88
C PHE A 91 5.63 5.95 25.37
N THR A 92 5.81 5.00 26.28
CA THR A 92 6.11 3.60 25.90
C THR A 92 4.96 2.96 25.12
N ILE A 93 3.71 3.13 25.56
CA ILE A 93 2.53 2.60 24.88
C ILE A 93 2.42 3.20 23.46
N PHE A 94 2.53 4.51 23.33
CA PHE A 94 2.39 5.19 22.04
C PHE A 94 3.59 4.95 21.12
N ALA A 95 4.80 4.85 21.64
CA ALA A 95 5.99 4.51 20.86
C ALA A 95 5.88 3.10 20.27
N ILE A 96 5.56 2.10 21.11
CA ILE A 96 5.35 0.71 20.65
C ILE A 96 4.20 0.65 19.65
N GLY A 97 3.07 1.29 19.94
CA GLY A 97 1.92 1.33 19.05
C GLY A 97 2.24 1.97 17.69
N THR A 98 2.98 3.07 17.68
CA THR A 98 3.38 3.78 16.46
C THR A 98 4.30 2.93 15.60
N VAL A 99 5.31 2.29 16.21
CA VAL A 99 6.23 1.39 15.51
C VAL A 99 5.49 0.17 14.96
N ALA A 100 4.68 -0.49 15.78
CA ALA A 100 3.91 -1.67 15.37
C ALA A 100 2.95 -1.36 14.21
N LEU A 101 2.22 -0.25 14.30
CA LEU A 101 1.27 0.18 13.27
C LEU A 101 1.98 0.56 11.96
N SER A 102 3.09 1.30 12.06
CA SER A 102 3.91 1.64 10.89
C SER A 102 4.43 0.39 10.20
N LEU A 103 4.97 -0.57 10.98
CA LEU A 103 5.47 -1.82 10.45
C LEU A 103 4.37 -2.66 9.78
N TYR A 104 3.15 -2.60 10.31
CA TYR A 104 1.99 -3.27 9.75
C TYR A 104 1.50 -2.63 8.44
N LEU A 105 1.46 -1.30 8.37
CA LEU A 105 0.88 -0.54 7.26
C LEU A 105 1.80 -0.47 6.04
N LEU A 106 3.10 -0.22 6.22
CA LEU A 106 4.08 -0.06 5.14
C LEU A 106 3.96 -1.10 4.01
N PRO A 107 4.02 -2.43 4.27
CA PRO A 107 3.91 -3.44 3.21
C PRO A 107 2.51 -3.53 2.59
N ARG A 108 1.45 -3.15 3.31
CA ARG A 108 0.08 -3.17 2.78
C ARG A 108 -0.17 -1.99 1.86
N LEU A 109 0.27 -0.80 2.27
CA LEU A 109 0.19 0.41 1.46
C LEU A 109 1.08 0.30 0.22
N LYS A 110 2.28 -0.28 0.34
CA LYS A 110 3.14 -0.58 -0.81
C LYS A 110 2.41 -1.46 -1.82
N GLY A 111 1.77 -2.53 -1.35
CA GLY A 111 1.02 -3.40 -2.23
C GLY A 111 -0.22 -2.75 -2.85
N ALA A 112 -0.97 -1.96 -2.07
CA ALA A 112 -2.12 -1.21 -2.56
C ALA A 112 -1.73 -0.20 -3.66
N MET A 113 -0.60 0.50 -3.50
CA MET A 113 -0.08 1.43 -4.50
C MET A 113 0.35 0.73 -5.80
N ILE A 114 0.96 -0.46 -5.71
CA ILE A 114 1.29 -1.25 -6.90
C ILE A 114 0.00 -1.71 -7.61
N GLY A 115 -1.01 -2.15 -6.85
CA GLY A 115 -2.33 -2.49 -7.38
C GLY A 115 -3.01 -1.31 -8.09
N TYR A 116 -2.91 -0.12 -7.52
CA TYR A 116 -3.41 1.12 -8.15
C TYR A 116 -2.68 1.43 -9.47
N GLN A 117 -1.35 1.38 -9.49
CA GLN A 117 -0.54 1.56 -10.70
C GLN A 117 -0.88 0.52 -11.77
N TRP A 118 -1.07 -0.73 -11.36
CA TRP A 118 -1.48 -1.81 -12.25
C TRP A 118 -2.86 -1.57 -12.85
N ALA A 119 -3.82 -1.06 -12.08
CA ALA A 119 -5.16 -0.82 -12.56
C ALA A 119 -5.24 0.28 -13.63
N HIS A 120 -4.46 1.34 -13.44
CA HIS A 120 -4.36 2.49 -14.35
C HIS A 120 -3.25 2.31 -15.41
N ARG A 121 -2.65 1.13 -15.52
CA ARG A 121 -1.60 0.81 -16.50
C ARG A 121 -0.41 1.78 -16.48
N MET A 122 -0.11 2.37 -15.32
CA MET A 122 0.98 3.33 -15.16
C MET A 122 2.34 2.63 -15.18
N TYR A 123 3.41 3.37 -15.46
CA TYR A 123 4.80 2.91 -15.31
C TYR A 123 5.07 1.52 -15.91
N GLY A 124 4.78 1.30 -17.20
CA GLY A 124 5.07 0.02 -17.87
C GLY A 124 4.05 -1.10 -17.63
N PHE A 125 2.99 -0.89 -16.85
CA PHE A 125 1.86 -1.83 -16.76
C PHE A 125 0.85 -1.72 -17.94
N GLY A 126 1.08 -0.77 -18.85
CA GLY A 126 0.42 -0.68 -20.16
C GLY A 126 1.13 -1.53 -21.19
N LYS A 127 0.38 -2.12 -22.13
CA LYS A 127 1.00 -2.74 -23.31
C LYS A 127 1.68 -1.62 -24.09
N ALA A 128 2.96 -1.80 -24.44
CA ALA A 128 3.49 -1.12 -25.60
C ALA A 128 2.69 -1.64 -26.80
N ASP A 129 2.22 -0.72 -27.62
CA ASP A 129 1.32 -0.96 -28.76
C ASP A 129 1.81 -2.09 -29.68
#